data_AF-A0A955E1I5-F1
#
_entry.id   AF-A0A955E1I5-F1
#
_cell.length_a   1.000
_cell.length_b   1.000
_cell.length_c   1.000
_cell.angle_alpha   90.00
_cell.angle_beta   90.00
_cell.angle_gamma   90.00
#
_symmetry.space_group_name_H-M   'P 1'
#
loop_
_entity.id
_entity.type
_entity.pdbx_description
1 polymer ?
#
loop_
_entity_poly.entity_id
_entity_poly.type
_entity_poly.pdbx_seq_one_letter_code
_entity_poly.pdbx_strand_id
1 'polypeptide(L)'
;NLNGYPEDTSLTLCWDDDFSEYTSVYAELLSGTVGSYTLTPLAYNSINYGGNSNGFDSASSQLGYDSCFDVNSGSDPLSLRIRIFGSDATIAIIPSSSTDLPAQGVLIESVGEVAGTYKKVAVIRKDAFMGPEFSYVLFSTSENSPLSN
;
A
#
# COMPACT_ATOMS: atom_id res chain seq x y z
N ASN A 1 0.45 -5.62 -1.13
CA ASN A 1 1.66 -6.47 -1.11
C ASN A 1 2.55 -6.06 -2.28
N LEU A 2 3.80 -5.69 -2.01
CA LEU A 2 4.81 -5.36 -3.03
C LEU A 2 6.03 -6.29 -2.96
N ASN A 3 6.00 -7.35 -2.15
CA ASN A 3 7.11 -8.30 -2.09
C ASN A 3 7.32 -8.97 -3.47
N GLY A 4 8.52 -8.83 -4.01
CA GLY A 4 8.88 -9.26 -5.36
C GLY A 4 8.52 -8.27 -6.47
N TYR A 5 7.96 -7.10 -6.13
CA TYR A 5 7.87 -5.98 -7.06
C TYR A 5 9.27 -5.37 -7.26
N PRO A 6 9.67 -4.99 -8.49
CA PRO A 6 11.02 -4.50 -8.75
C PRO A 6 11.33 -3.22 -7.97
N GLU A 7 12.58 -3.11 -7.52
CA GLU A 7 13.08 -1.90 -6.87
C GLU A 7 13.11 -0.71 -7.84
N ASP A 8 13.03 0.49 -7.28
CA ASP A 8 13.07 1.77 -8.00
C ASP A 8 12.08 1.87 -9.18
N THR A 9 10.94 1.16 -9.09
CA THR A 9 9.87 1.23 -10.08
C THR A 9 8.66 1.99 -9.57
N SER A 10 7.97 2.69 -10.47
CA SER A 10 6.80 3.48 -10.11
C SER A 10 5.54 2.62 -10.08
N LEU A 11 4.64 3.00 -9.19
CA LEU A 11 3.25 2.56 -9.09
C LEU A 11 2.39 3.81 -9.17
N THR A 12 1.44 3.86 -10.10
CA THR A 12 0.52 4.99 -10.19
C THR A 12 -0.78 4.63 -9.49
N LEU A 13 -1.14 5.41 -8.47
CA LEU A 13 -2.43 5.37 -7.80
C LEU A 13 -3.36 6.35 -8.52
N CYS A 14 -4.50 5.90 -9.02
CA CYS A 14 -5.46 6.75 -9.71
C CYS A 14 -6.87 6.59 -9.15
N TRP A 15 -7.65 7.66 -9.17
CA TRP A 15 -9.08 7.65 -8.86
C TRP A 15 -9.79 8.79 -9.59
N ASP A 16 -11.11 8.65 -9.71
CA ASP A 16 -11.98 9.72 -10.16
C ASP A 16 -12.45 10.53 -8.95
N ASP A 17 -12.42 11.85 -9.08
CA ASP A 17 -12.90 12.73 -8.01
C ASP A 17 -14.42 12.91 -8.15
N ASP A 18 -15.15 12.69 -7.07
CA ASP A 18 -16.55 13.11 -7.03
C ASP A 18 -16.59 14.63 -6.82
N PHE A 19 -17.07 15.38 -7.81
CA PHE A 19 -17.18 16.84 -7.70
C PHE A 19 -18.09 17.32 -6.56
N SER A 20 -18.89 16.44 -5.97
CA SER A 20 -19.75 16.75 -4.82
C SER A 20 -19.09 16.52 -3.46
N GLU A 21 -18.08 15.65 -3.37
CA GLU A 21 -17.37 15.33 -2.13
C GLU A 21 -15.87 15.13 -2.38
N TYR A 22 -15.03 15.77 -1.56
CA TYR A 22 -13.60 15.77 -1.78
C TYR A 22 -12.93 14.47 -1.31
N THR A 23 -12.34 13.75 -2.24
CA THR A 23 -11.48 12.58 -1.94
C THR A 23 -10.12 13.04 -1.44
N SER A 24 -9.70 12.53 -0.29
CA SER A 24 -8.33 12.64 0.20
C SER A 24 -7.74 11.24 0.36
N VAL A 25 -6.49 11.04 -0.07
CA VAL A 25 -5.85 9.72 -0.09
C VAL A 25 -4.59 9.76 0.77
N TYR A 26 -4.44 8.80 1.66
CA TYR A 26 -3.23 8.58 2.44
C TYR A 26 -2.66 7.21 2.09
N ALA A 27 -1.40 7.17 1.67
CA ALA A 27 -0.69 5.95 1.38
C ALA A 27 0.56 5.79 2.27
N GLU A 28 0.83 4.57 2.71
CA GLU A 28 2.01 4.22 3.50
C GLU A 28 2.79 3.17 2.72
N LEU A 29 3.98 3.52 2.24
CA LEU A 29 4.91 2.58 1.64
C LEU A 29 5.81 2.01 2.74
N LEU A 30 5.72 0.70 2.95
CA LEU A 30 6.64 -0.06 3.79
C LEU A 30 7.71 -0.68 2.90
N SER A 31 8.97 -0.39 3.23
CA SER A 31 10.15 -0.95 2.57
C SER A 31 11.21 -1.40 3.57
N GLY A 32 12.17 -2.19 3.10
CA GLY A 32 13.33 -2.60 3.86
C GLY A 32 13.44 -4.11 4.08
N THR A 33 14.44 -4.49 4.86
CA THR A 33 14.80 -5.88 5.13
C THR A 33 14.64 -6.22 6.60
N VAL A 34 14.71 -7.50 6.95
CA VAL A 34 14.56 -7.97 8.33
C VAL A 34 15.55 -7.23 9.24
N GLY A 35 15.01 -6.47 10.19
CA GLY A 35 15.78 -5.67 11.16
C GLY A 35 15.98 -4.20 10.77
N SER A 36 15.54 -3.77 9.59
CA SER A 36 15.59 -2.37 9.15
C SER A 36 14.41 -2.07 8.20
N TYR A 37 13.29 -1.64 8.77
CA TYR A 37 12.09 -1.25 8.02
C TYR A 37 11.93 0.26 8.01
N THR A 38 11.53 0.79 6.86
CA THR A 38 11.17 2.20 6.69
C THR A 38 9.71 2.30 6.30
N LEU A 39 9.01 3.26 6.90
CA LEU A 39 7.65 3.62 6.52
C LEU A 39 7.68 5.02 5.92
N THR A 40 7.35 5.12 4.64
CA THR A 40 7.27 6.40 3.92
C THR A 40 5.80 6.79 3.77
N PRO A 41 5.34 7.81 4.51
CA PRO A 41 3.99 8.33 4.35
C PRO A 41 3.91 9.20 3.09
N LEU A 42 2.81 9.05 2.37
CA LEU A 42 2.45 9.79 1.17
C LEU A 42 1.00 10.22 1.37
N ALA A 43 0.63 11.45 1.05
CA ALA A 43 -0.80 11.79 1.05
C ALA A 43 -1.15 12.70 -0.10
N TYR A 44 -2.42 12.79 -0.40
CA TYR A 44 -2.97 13.79 -1.28
C TYR A 44 -4.22 14.34 -0.60
N ASN A 45 -4.28 15.65 -0.55
CA ASN A 45 -5.43 16.40 -0.05
C ASN A 45 -6.01 17.19 -1.22
N SER A 46 -7.33 17.16 -1.38
CA SER A 46 -7.96 18.04 -2.35
C SER A 46 -7.77 19.51 -1.94
N ILE A 47 -7.88 20.43 -2.90
CA ILE A 47 -7.75 21.89 -2.71
C ILE A 47 -8.69 22.42 -1.60
N ASN A 48 -9.78 21.72 -1.31
CA ASN A 48 -10.79 22.13 -0.33
C ASN A 48 -10.78 21.29 0.96
N TYR A 49 -9.84 20.36 1.11
CA TYR A 49 -9.64 19.64 2.37
C TYR A 49 -9.03 20.57 3.42
N GLY A 50 -9.76 20.82 4.51
CA GLY A 50 -9.36 21.76 5.57
C GLY A 50 -8.33 21.25 6.59
N GLY A 51 -7.74 20.06 6.37
CA GLY A 51 -6.67 19.53 7.21
C GLY A 51 -5.29 20.10 6.85
N ASN A 52 -4.29 19.87 7.69
CA ASN A 52 -2.93 20.34 7.44
C ASN A 52 -2.33 19.67 6.19
N SER A 53 -1.75 20.45 5.27
CA SER A 53 -0.90 19.91 4.19
C SER A 53 0.30 19.20 4.80
N ASN A 54 0.61 18.00 4.31
CA ASN A 54 1.73 17.18 4.74
C ASN A 54 2.86 17.15 3.69
N GLY A 55 2.93 18.13 2.79
CA GLY A 55 4.02 18.29 1.82
C GLY A 55 3.90 17.45 0.54
N PHE A 56 2.71 17.00 0.21
CA PHE A 56 2.40 16.29 -1.03
C PHE A 56 1.21 16.99 -1.71
N ASP A 57 1.51 17.80 -2.73
CA ASP A 57 0.63 18.91 -3.10
C ASP A 57 -0.10 18.75 -4.43
N SER A 58 0.16 17.70 -5.23
CA SER A 58 -0.52 17.53 -6.52
C SER A 58 -0.69 16.09 -6.97
N ALA A 59 -1.94 15.67 -7.17
CA ALA A 59 -2.31 14.64 -8.12
C ALA A 59 -2.48 15.27 -9.51
N SER A 60 -2.26 14.50 -10.57
CA SER A 60 -2.43 14.93 -11.95
C SER A 60 -3.41 14.02 -12.69
N SER A 61 -4.19 14.59 -13.61
CA SER A 61 -5.03 13.77 -14.48
C SER A 61 -4.17 13.03 -15.50
N GLN A 62 -4.28 11.71 -15.52
CA GLN A 62 -3.63 10.82 -16.49
C GLN A 62 -4.36 9.48 -16.57
N LEU A 63 -4.08 8.70 -17.63
CA LEU A 63 -4.63 7.34 -17.81
C LEU A 63 -6.17 7.25 -17.81
N GLY A 64 -6.85 8.38 -18.04
CA GLY A 64 -8.32 8.48 -18.04
C GLY A 64 -8.95 8.75 -16.68
N TYR A 65 -8.16 8.99 -15.64
CA TYR A 65 -8.63 9.36 -14.29
C TYR A 65 -8.41 10.85 -14.02
N ASP A 66 -9.24 11.41 -13.14
CA ASP A 66 -9.15 12.81 -12.74
C ASP A 66 -7.90 13.09 -11.89
N SER A 67 -7.59 12.18 -10.96
CA SER A 67 -6.50 12.33 -10.02
C SER A 67 -5.63 11.08 -9.98
N CYS A 68 -4.36 11.24 -10.33
CA CYS A 68 -3.34 10.21 -10.20
C CYS A 68 -2.11 10.70 -9.47
N PHE A 69 -1.48 9.79 -8.74
CA PHE A 69 -0.34 10.03 -7.88
C PHE A 69 0.67 8.89 -8.03
N ASP A 70 1.92 9.24 -8.35
CA ASP A 70 3.00 8.28 -8.53
C ASP A 70 3.70 7.96 -7.21
N VAL A 71 3.87 6.68 -6.95
CA VAL A 71 4.58 6.12 -5.80
C VAL A 71 5.80 5.38 -6.30
N ASN A 72 6.99 5.89 -6.00
CA ASN A 72 8.23 5.16 -6.26
C ASN A 72 8.42 4.08 -5.17
N SER A 73 8.60 2.83 -5.59
CA SER A 73 8.79 1.69 -4.69
C SER A 73 10.08 1.78 -3.87
N GLY A 74 11.09 2.49 -4.35
CA GLY A 74 12.43 2.52 -3.75
C GLY A 74 13.08 1.13 -3.65
N SER A 75 14.03 0.99 -2.74
CA SER A 75 14.71 -0.28 -2.43
C SER A 75 13.87 -1.17 -1.50
N ASP A 76 13.89 -2.48 -1.73
CA ASP A 76 13.20 -3.52 -0.94
C ASP A 76 11.71 -3.21 -0.63
N PRO A 77 10.84 -3.01 -1.63
CA PRO A 77 9.42 -2.72 -1.38
C PRO A 77 8.69 -3.93 -0.79
N LEU A 78 7.95 -3.72 0.31
CA LEU A 78 7.21 -4.78 0.99
C LEU A 78 5.71 -4.63 0.86
N SER A 79 5.17 -3.44 1.12
CA SER A 79 3.73 -3.20 1.01
C SER A 79 3.39 -1.73 0.84
N LEU A 80 2.40 -1.46 -0.01
CA LEU A 80 1.70 -0.17 -0.04
C LEU A 80 0.35 -0.33 0.64
N ARG A 81 0.04 0.51 1.61
CA ARG A 81 -1.28 0.60 2.27
C ARG A 81 -1.92 1.90 1.86
N ILE A 82 -3.22 1.87 1.58
CA ILE A 82 -3.95 3.04 1.09
C ILE A 82 -5.19 3.21 1.97
N ARG A 83 -5.45 4.44 2.38
CA ARG A 83 -6.64 4.86 3.13
C ARG A 83 -7.23 6.06 2.42
N ILE A 84 -8.54 6.07 2.32
CA ILE A 84 -9.30 7.14 1.68
C ILE A 84 -10.10 7.84 2.77
N PHE A 85 -10.19 9.16 2.68
CA PHE A 85 -10.90 10.02 3.60
C PHE A 85 -11.76 11.02 2.83
N GLY A 86 -12.79 11.55 3.50
CA GLY A 86 -13.68 12.57 2.95
C GLY A 86 -14.86 11.96 2.20
N SER A 87 -14.57 11.17 1.18
CA SER A 87 -15.57 10.49 0.33
C SER A 87 -15.15 9.05 0.05
N ASP A 88 -16.11 8.24 -0.39
CA ASP A 88 -15.82 6.92 -0.93
C ASP A 88 -15.22 7.07 -2.34
N ALA A 89 -14.05 6.46 -2.58
CA ALA A 89 -13.45 6.42 -3.90
C ALA A 89 -12.90 5.02 -4.22
N THR A 90 -12.87 4.67 -5.50
CA THR A 90 -12.22 3.44 -5.96
C THR A 90 -10.83 3.80 -6.46
N ILE A 91 -9.80 3.23 -5.82
CA ILE A 91 -8.40 3.45 -6.21
C ILE A 91 -7.96 2.37 -7.17
N ALA A 92 -7.59 2.76 -8.38
CA ALA A 92 -6.86 1.92 -9.32
C ALA A 92 -5.37 1.98 -8.99
N ILE A 93 -4.73 0.81 -8.86
CA ILE A 93 -3.27 0.69 -8.70
C ILE A 93 -2.72 0.18 -10.02
N ILE A 94 -1.99 1.03 -10.73
CA ILE A 94 -1.47 0.78 -12.06
C ILE A 94 0.04 0.65 -11.96
N PRO A 95 0.62 -0.55 -12.18
CA PRO A 95 2.07 -0.69 -12.18
C PRO A 95 2.68 -0.03 -13.42
N SER A 96 3.98 0.27 -13.36
CA SER A 96 4.70 0.77 -14.53
C SER A 96 4.58 -0.21 -15.70
N SER A 97 4.58 0.32 -16.94
CA SER A 97 4.33 -0.43 -18.17
C SER A 97 5.45 -1.41 -18.51
N SER A 98 5.58 -2.48 -17.74
CA SER A 98 6.51 -3.61 -17.91
C SER A 98 6.54 -4.52 -16.67
N THR A 99 5.92 -4.10 -15.56
CA THR A 99 5.98 -4.79 -14.27
C THR A 99 4.60 -5.30 -13.87
N ASP A 100 4.51 -6.56 -13.49
CA ASP A 100 3.28 -7.11 -12.91
C ASP A 100 3.22 -6.85 -11.41
N LEU A 101 2.04 -6.51 -10.90
CA LEU A 101 1.81 -6.48 -9.46
C LEU A 101 1.91 -7.91 -8.90
N PRO A 102 2.65 -8.14 -7.80
CA PRO A 102 2.67 -9.43 -7.13
C PRO A 102 1.25 -9.84 -6.74
N ALA A 103 1.03 -11.16 -6.64
CA ALA A 103 -0.24 -11.69 -6.18
C ALA A 103 -0.62 -11.09 -4.81
N GLN A 104 -1.76 -10.40 -4.78
CA GLN A 104 -2.35 -9.89 -3.55
C GLN A 104 -3.06 -11.04 -2.84
N GLY A 105 -2.79 -11.23 -1.54
CA GLY A 105 -3.43 -12.26 -0.74
C GLY A 105 -2.53 -13.00 0.25
N VAL A 106 -3.15 -13.86 1.08
CA VAL A 106 -2.45 -14.84 1.92
C VAL A 106 -2.52 -16.19 1.21
N LEU A 107 -1.36 -16.81 1.02
CA LEU A 107 -1.23 -18.18 0.54
C LEU A 107 -1.17 -19.11 1.77
N ILE A 108 -2.22 -19.91 1.96
CA ILE A 108 -2.25 -20.97 2.98
C ILE A 108 -1.87 -22.27 2.27
N GLU A 109 -0.71 -22.84 2.63
CA GLU A 109 -0.26 -24.12 2.10
C GLU A 109 -0.37 -25.21 3.17
N SER A 110 -1.03 -26.30 2.81
CA SER A 110 -1.04 -27.53 3.59
C SER A 110 -0.35 -28.63 2.77
N VAL A 111 0.74 -29.17 3.30
CA VAL A 111 1.46 -30.29 2.70
C VAL A 111 1.23 -31.52 3.57
N GLY A 112 0.56 -32.52 3.01
CA GLY A 112 0.42 -33.84 3.62
C GLY A 112 1.40 -34.81 2.96
N GLU A 113 2.17 -35.53 3.76
CA GLU A 113 3.06 -36.60 3.30
C GLU A 113 2.53 -37.95 3.79
N VAL A 114 2.39 -38.92 2.88
CA VAL A 114 2.16 -40.33 3.23
C VAL A 114 3.07 -41.20 2.38
N ALA A 115 3.93 -41.99 3.04
CA ALA A 115 4.83 -42.96 2.42
C ALA A 115 5.65 -42.39 1.23
N GLY A 116 6.23 -41.19 1.40
CA GLY A 116 7.04 -40.52 0.37
C GLY A 116 6.26 -39.87 -0.76
N THR A 117 4.92 -39.89 -0.71
CA THR A 117 4.06 -39.13 -1.63
C THR A 117 3.62 -37.84 -0.96
N TYR A 118 3.91 -36.70 -1.60
CA TYR A 118 3.52 -35.37 -1.14
C TYR A 118 2.23 -34.92 -1.84
N LYS A 119 1.22 -34.52 -1.07
CA LYS A 119 0.05 -33.78 -1.57
C LYS A 119 0.08 -32.37 -1.03
N LYS A 120 0.14 -31.40 -1.93
CA LYS A 120 0.09 -29.97 -1.64
C LYS A 120 -1.29 -29.43 -1.97
N VAL A 121 -1.94 -28.81 -0.99
CA VAL A 121 -3.17 -28.02 -1.17
C VAL A 121 -2.81 -26.57 -0.89
N ALA A 122 -3.05 -25.70 -1.87
CA ALA A 122 -2.82 -24.27 -1.77
C ALA A 122 -4.16 -23.53 -1.86
N VAL A 123 -4.43 -22.66 -0.88
CA VAL A 123 -5.57 -21.75 -0.90
C VAL A 123 -5.04 -20.33 -0.94
N ILE A 124 -5.43 -19.59 -1.97
CA ILE A 124 -5.09 -18.17 -2.12
C ILE A 124 -6.30 -17.37 -1.64
N ARG A 125 -6.17 -16.70 -0.50
CA ARG A 125 -7.15 -15.71 -0.06
C ARG A 125 -6.72 -14.36 -0.62
N LYS A 126 -7.39 -13.87 -1.67
CA LYS A 126 -7.02 -12.64 -2.39
C LYS A 126 -7.15 -11.34 -1.56
N ASP A 127 -7.91 -11.36 -0.48
CA ASP A 127 -8.11 -10.19 0.41
C ASP A 127 -7.20 -10.26 1.64
N ALA A 128 -5.90 -10.03 1.45
CA ALA A 128 -4.96 -9.89 2.57
C ALA A 128 -4.74 -8.43 2.91
N PHE A 129 -5.58 -7.91 3.80
CA PHE A 129 -5.30 -6.71 4.56
C PHE A 129 -4.63 -7.12 5.87
N MET A 130 -3.47 -6.55 6.15
CA MET A 130 -2.82 -6.63 7.46
C MET A 130 -3.57 -5.69 8.40
N GLY A 131 -4.16 -6.24 9.47
CA GLY A 131 -5.02 -5.49 10.37
C GLY A 131 -4.36 -4.22 10.93
N PRO A 132 -5.14 -3.16 11.18
CA PRO A 132 -4.60 -1.84 11.53
C PRO A 132 -3.81 -1.87 12.85
N GLU A 133 -4.04 -2.86 13.72
CA GLU A 133 -3.29 -3.12 14.95
C GLU A 133 -1.77 -3.27 14.72
N PHE A 134 -1.34 -3.77 13.56
CA PHE A 134 0.08 -3.93 13.25
C PHE A 134 0.76 -2.63 12.82
N SER A 135 0.01 -1.56 12.50
CA SER A 135 0.61 -0.24 12.25
C SER A 135 1.22 0.36 13.52
N TYR A 136 0.61 0.16 14.69
CA TYR A 136 1.12 0.73 15.96
C TYR A 136 2.51 0.23 16.35
N VAL A 137 2.86 -1.00 15.95
CA VAL A 137 4.18 -1.59 16.20
C VAL A 137 5.26 -0.93 15.34
N LEU A 138 4.92 -0.51 14.11
CA LEU A 138 5.85 0.19 13.20
C LEU A 138 6.02 1.69 13.54
N PHE A 139 5.04 2.30 14.22
CA PHE A 139 5.13 3.69 14.71
C PHE A 139 6.01 3.84 15.98
N SER A 140 6.44 2.76 16.61
CA SER A 140 7.39 2.82 17.73
C SER A 140 8.81 3.00 17.18
N THR A 141 9.21 4.25 16.98
CA THR A 141 10.57 4.63 16.55
C THR A 141 11.60 4.58 17.70
N SER A 142 11.22 4.08 18.89
CA SER A 142 12.06 4.07 20.08
C SER A 142 11.81 2.80 20.90
N GLU A 143 12.85 2.00 21.11
CA GLU A 143 12.84 0.86 22.04
C GLU A 143 12.67 1.28 23.51
N ASN A 144 12.85 2.58 23.82
CA ASN A 144 13.00 3.08 25.19
C ASN A 144 11.91 4.06 25.64
N SER A 145 10.94 4.39 24.79
CA SER A 145 9.89 5.36 25.12
C SER A 145 8.51 4.81 24.74
N PRO A 146 7.65 4.44 25.70
CA PRO A 146 6.28 4.03 25.37
C PRO A 146 5.49 5.20 24.77
N LEU A 147 4.69 4.90 23.74
CA LEU A 147 3.79 5.85 23.09
C LEU A 147 2.79 6.42 24.12
N SER A 148 2.81 7.73 24.33
CA SER A 148 1.75 8.43 25.08
C SER A 148 0.62 8.81 24.13
N ASN A 149 -0.60 8.42 24.49
CA ASN A 149 -1.86 8.78 23.82
C ASN A 149 -2.19 10.26 24.03
#